data_AF-A0A919IPJ5-F1
#
_entry.id   AF-A0A919IPJ5-F1
#
_cell.length_a   1.000
_cell.length_b   1.000
_cell.length_c   1.000
_cell.angle_alpha   90.00
_cell.angle_beta   90.00
_cell.angle_gamma   90.00
#
_symmetry.space_group_name_H-M   'P 1'
#
loop_
_entity.id
_entity.type
_entity.pdbx_description
1 polymer ?
#
loop_
_entity_poly.entity_id
_entity_poly.type
_entity_poly.pdbx_seq_one_letter_code
_entity_poly.pdbx_strand_id
1 'polypeptide(L)' 'MTPEIARQVRRWRVEEECSWRVIAALADQTWATDTRGNQLFGEDLCRESALVLGEDPNDDAWN' A
#
# COMPACT_ATOMS: atom_id res chain seq x y z
N MET A 1 -6.80 8.47 -4.32
CA MET A 1 -7.10 7.11 -3.83
C MET A 1 -8.45 7.10 -3.14
N THR A 2 -9.22 6.00 -3.21
CA THR A 2 -10.49 5.86 -2.47
C THR A 2 -10.26 5.14 -1.13
N PRO A 3 -11.17 5.28 -0.14
CA PRO A 3 -11.07 4.53 1.12
C PRO A 3 -11.11 3.01 0.94
N GLU A 4 -11.77 2.51 -0.10
CA GLU A 4 -11.78 1.09 -0.43
C GLU A 4 -10.39 0.58 -0.82
N ILE A 5 -9.70 1.30 -1.71
CA ILE A 5 -8.31 0.99 -2.10
C ILE A 5 -7.41 1.06 -0.87
N ALA A 6 -7.54 2.10 -0.05
CA ALA A 6 -6.71 2.26 1.15
C ALA A 6 -6.87 1.10 2.14
N ARG A 7 -8.11 0.60 2.34
CA ARG A 7 -8.35 -0.59 3.19
C ARG A 7 -7.71 -1.85 2.61
N GLN A 8 -7.76 -2.01 1.29
CA GLN A 8 -7.11 -3.15 0.63
C GLN A 8 -5.59 -3.11 0.79
N VAL A 9 -4.97 -1.93 0.62
CA VAL A 9 -3.53 -1.74 0.84
C VAL A 9 -3.17 -1.99 2.31
N ARG A 10 -3.98 -1.50 3.25
CA ARG A 10 -3.80 -1.77 4.69
C ARG A 10 -3.80 -3.26 4.99
N ARG A 11 -4.74 -4.02 4.42
CA ARG A 11 -4.79 -5.47 4.59
C ARG A 11 -3.50 -6.12 4.09
N TRP A 12 -3.04 -5.78 2.89
CA TRP A 12 -1.77 -6.32 2.37
C TRP A 12 -0.59 -5.98 3.27
N ARG A 13 -0.50 -4.73 3.73
CA ARG A 13 0.65 -4.26 4.52
C ARG A 13 0.65 -4.80 5.95
N VAL A 14 -0.47 -4.68 6.64
CA VAL A 14 -0.57 -4.88 8.10
C VAL A 14 -1.03 -6.30 8.46
N GLU A 15 -1.94 -6.88 7.70
CA GLU A 15 -2.50 -8.22 8.02
C GLU A 15 -1.73 -9.34 7.31
N GLU A 16 -1.29 -9.09 6.07
CA GLU A 16 -0.56 -10.06 5.25
C GLU A 16 0.95 -9.79 5.23
N GLU A 17 1.42 -8.76 5.94
CA GLU A 17 2.84 -8.41 6.12
C GLU A 17 3.62 -8.27 4.80
N CYS A 18 2.94 -7.87 3.72
CA CYS A 18 3.57 -7.73 2.41
C CYS A 18 4.59 -6.60 2.40
N SER A 19 5.76 -6.83 1.79
CA SER A 19 6.73 -5.77 1.52
C SER A 19 6.18 -4.75 0.52
N TRP A 20 6.69 -3.51 0.55
CA TRP A 20 6.30 -2.46 -0.40
C TRP A 20 6.47 -2.87 -1.87
N ARG A 21 7.51 -3.67 -2.19
CA ARG A 21 7.71 -4.22 -3.55
C ARG A 21 6.56 -5.14 -3.97
N VAL A 22 6.10 -5.99 -3.05
CA VAL A 22 4.95 -6.90 -3.27
C VAL A 22 3.67 -6.09 -3.42
N ILE A 23 3.48 -5.05 -2.59
CA ILE A 23 2.32 -4.16 -2.68
C ILE A 23 2.23 -3.47 -4.06
N ALA A 24 3.35 -2.97 -4.58
CA ALA A 24 3.40 -2.38 -5.92
C ALA A 24 3.03 -3.42 -7.01
N ALA A 25 3.51 -4.66 -6.90
CA ALA A 25 3.14 -5.74 -7.82
C ALA A 25 1.66 -6.15 -7.70
N LEU A 26 1.08 -6.13 -6.50
CA LEU A 26 -0.34 -6.38 -6.28
C LEU A 26 -1.20 -5.25 -6.83
N ALA A 27 -0.77 -3.99 -6.71
CA ALA A 27 -1.42 -2.84 -7.32
C ALA A 27 -1.42 -2.95 -8.85
N ASP A 28 -0.33 -3.39 -9.46
CA ASP A 28 -0.27 -3.63 -10.91
C ASP A 28 -1.27 -4.70 -11.35
N GLN A 29 -1.38 -5.79 -10.58
CA GLN A 29 -2.31 -6.89 -10.87
C GLN A 29 -3.78 -6.50 -10.65
N THR A 30 -4.05 -5.67 -9.63
CA THR A 30 -5.43 -5.36 -9.20
C THR A 30 -5.99 -4.13 -9.94
N TRP A 31 -5.15 -3.14 -10.22
CA TRP A 31 -5.57 -1.83 -10.74
C TRP A 31 -4.78 -1.36 -11.98
N ALA A 32 -3.90 -2.19 -12.54
CA ALA A 32 -3.14 -1.90 -13.76
C ALA A 32 -2.27 -0.63 -13.69
N THR A 33 -1.61 -0.40 -12.56
CA THR A 33 -0.78 0.81 -12.31
C THR A 33 0.55 0.87 -13.07
N ASP A 34 0.97 -0.20 -13.77
CA ASP A 34 2.26 -0.37 -14.51
C ASP A 34 3.52 0.13 -13.77
N THR A 35 3.59 -0.11 -12.47
CA THR A 35 4.71 0.29 -11.61
C THR A 35 5.86 -0.71 -11.68
N ARG A 36 5.57 -1.93 -12.15
CA ARG A 36 6.47 -3.08 -12.28
C ARG A 36 7.09 -3.48 -10.96
N GLY A 37 6.30 -3.39 -9.89
CA GLY A 37 6.76 -3.68 -8.53
C GLY A 37 7.79 -2.66 -8.03
N ASN A 38 7.69 -1.39 -8.43
CA ASN A 38 8.58 -0.35 -7.92
C ASN A 38 8.34 -0.13 -6.41
N GLN A 39 9.35 -0.40 -5.60
CA GLN A 39 9.26 -0.31 -4.15
C GLN A 39 8.87 1.08 -3.65
N LEU A 40 9.38 2.16 -4.28
CA LEU A 40 9.04 3.53 -3.90
C LEU A 40 7.56 3.84 -4.13
N PHE A 41 6.98 3.27 -5.19
CA PHE A 41 5.55 3.37 -5.41
C PHE A 41 4.76 2.63 -4.33
N GLY A 42 5.21 1.43 -3.93
CA GLY A 42 4.56 0.67 -2.86
C GLY A 42 4.60 1.38 -1.51
N GLU A 43 5.72 2.03 -1.20
CA GLU A 43 5.91 2.87 -0.01
C GLU A 43 4.97 4.08 -0.04
N ASP A 44 4.97 4.84 -1.13
CA ASP A 44 4.07 5.98 -1.33
C ASP A 44 2.60 5.54 -1.21
N LEU A 45 2.24 4.40 -1.79
CA LEU A 45 0.89 3.85 -1.72
C LEU A 45 0.49 3.48 -0.29
N CYS A 46 1.41 2.93 0.50
CA CYS A 46 1.19 2.68 1.93
C CYS A 46 1.00 3.99 2.70
N ARG A 47 1.88 4.97 2.49
CA ARG A 47 1.80 6.29 3.14
C ARG A 47 0.47 6.98 2.87
N GLU A 48 0.08 7.07 1.60
CA GLU A 48 -1.21 7.67 1.23
C GLU A 48 -2.39 6.89 1.83
N SER A 49 -2.26 5.56 1.98
CA SER A 49 -3.34 4.71 2.52
C SER A 49 -3.55 4.96 4.01
N ALA A 50 -2.47 5.07 4.77
CA ALA A 50 -2.52 5.45 6.18
C ALA A 50 -3.20 6.83 6.34
N LEU A 51 -2.80 7.82 5.53
CA LEU A 51 -3.40 9.17 5.56
C LEU A 51 -4.90 9.16 5.24
N VAL A 52 -5.33 8.38 4.24
CA VAL A 52 -6.75 8.24 3.88
C VAL A 52 -7.57 7.58 5.00
N LEU A 53 -6.96 6.66 5.75
CA LEU A 53 -7.60 5.98 6.88
C LEU A 53 -7.50 6.74 8.21
N GLY A 54 -6.72 7.83 8.25
CA GLY A 54 -6.47 8.59 9.47
C GLY A 54 -5.49 7.90 10.44
N GLU A 55 -4.65 6.99 9.94
CA GLU A 55 -3.60 6.30 10.68
C GLU A 55 -2.26 7.04 10.54
N ASP A 56 -1.31 6.77 11.45
CA ASP A 56 0.05 7.31 11.35
C ASP A 56 0.87 6.46 10.36
N PRO A 57 1.32 7.02 9.21
CA PRO A 57 2.16 6.28 8.26
C PRO A 57 3.54 5.91 8.82
N ASN A 58 3.98 6.49 9.94
CA ASN A 58 5.26 6.16 10.58
C ASN A 58 5.13 5.06 11.65
N ASP A 59 3.93 4.52 11.86
CA ASP A 59 3.74 3.36 12.71
C ASP A 59 4.49 2.15 12.11
N ASP A 60 5.06 1.31 12.96
CA ASP A 60 5.80 0.10 12.56
C ASP A 60 4.93 -0.83 11.69
N ALA A 61 3.60 -0.81 11.88
CA ALA A 61 2.68 -1.58 11.05
C ALA A 61 2.77 -1.21 9.55
N TRP A 62 3.09 0.05 9.23
CA TRP A 62 3.19 0.55 7.85
C TRP A 62 4.61 0.49 7.27
N ASN A 63 5.64 0.29 8.12
CA ASN A 63 7.06 0.34 7.77
C ASN A 63 7.71 -1.03 7.62
#